data_AF-E6K258-F1
#
_entry.id   AF-E6K258-F1
#
_cell.length_a   1.000
_cell.length_b   1.000
_cell.length_c   1.000
_cell.angle_alpha   90.00
_cell.angle_beta   90.00
_cell.angle_gamma   90.00
#
_symmetry.space_group_name_H-M   'P 1'
#
loop_
_entity.id
_entity.type
_entity.pdbx_description
1 polymer ?
#
loop_
_entity_poly.entity_id
_entity_poly.type
_entity_poly.pdbx_seq_one_letter_code
_entity_poly.pdbx_strand_id
1 'polypeptide(L)'
;MTTVMMDTHVTPRVDVFLAAHPYASEFVVDEAALRADGASVAAFKAYLDDKLLHEGVDRLEEAGRLFYGVKTSVAQEAAESLGFASHDLEHQPWFNRYFSRAVAYEPHYAPQDVLRSLEEWDSRGWSRIHEPDDFHPKR
;
A
#
# COMPACT_ATOMS: atom_id res chain seq x y z
N MET A 1 24.41 -33.89 11.60
CA MET A 1 23.86 -33.56 10.26
C MET A 1 22.42 -34.07 10.28
N THR A 2 21.37 -33.27 10.14
CA THR A 2 21.22 -32.05 9.33
C THR A 2 20.08 -31.20 9.91
N THR A 3 20.29 -29.89 9.94
CA THR A 3 19.30 -28.83 10.15
C THR A 3 18.25 -28.87 9.05
N VAL A 4 16.96 -28.78 9.39
CA VAL A 4 15.97 -28.19 8.48
C VAL A 4 15.08 -27.26 9.31
N MET A 5 15.42 -25.98 9.25
CA MET A 5 14.52 -24.87 9.51
C MET A 5 13.58 -24.75 8.32
N MET A 6 12.29 -24.57 8.56
CA MET A 6 11.46 -23.64 7.78
C MET A 6 10.21 -23.33 8.59
N ASP A 7 10.30 -22.25 9.37
CA ASP A 7 9.16 -21.47 9.80
C ASP A 7 8.34 -21.10 8.56
N THR A 8 7.10 -21.56 8.49
CA THR A 8 6.15 -21.09 7.47
C THR A 8 4.81 -20.85 8.15
N HIS A 9 4.82 -19.94 9.14
CA HIS A 9 3.62 -19.26 9.58
C HIS A 9 3.22 -18.24 8.52
N VAL A 10 2.79 -18.72 7.35
CA VAL A 10 1.94 -17.91 6.48
C VAL A 10 0.56 -17.99 7.11
N THR A 11 0.14 -16.91 7.75
CA THR A 11 -1.13 -16.90 8.47
C THR A 11 -2.27 -17.07 7.46
N PRO A 12 -3.18 -18.04 7.66
CA PRO A 12 -4.27 -18.38 6.73
C PRO A 12 -5.29 -17.25 6.44
N ARG A 13 -5.02 -16.00 6.83
CA ARG A 13 -5.86 -14.82 6.60
C ARG A 13 -5.38 -13.96 5.43
N VAL A 14 -4.07 -13.75 5.26
CA VAL A 14 -3.54 -12.97 4.13
C VAL A 14 -3.76 -13.69 2.80
N ASP A 15 -3.40 -14.98 2.70
CA ASP A 15 -3.53 -15.72 1.45
C ASP A 15 -4.98 -15.81 0.97
N VAL A 16 -5.92 -16.00 1.91
CA VAL A 16 -7.36 -16.03 1.62
C VAL A 16 -7.84 -14.65 1.17
N PHE A 17 -7.35 -13.59 1.81
CA PHE A 17 -7.67 -12.22 1.39
C PHE A 17 -7.15 -11.94 -0.03
N LEU A 18 -5.89 -12.24 -0.32
CA LEU A 18 -5.32 -12.00 -1.66
C LEU A 18 -5.99 -12.88 -2.72
N ALA A 19 -6.37 -14.12 -2.41
CA ALA A 19 -7.09 -14.98 -3.34
C ALA A 19 -8.51 -14.46 -3.67
N ALA A 20 -9.14 -13.74 -2.74
CA ALA A 20 -10.47 -13.15 -2.93
C ALA A 20 -10.45 -11.79 -3.65
N HIS A 21 -9.27 -11.14 -3.75
CA HIS A 21 -9.12 -9.80 -4.31
C HIS A 21 -8.10 -9.82 -5.45
N PRO A 22 -8.55 -9.88 -6.73
CA PRO A 22 -7.67 -9.94 -7.88
C PRO A 22 -6.64 -8.80 -7.95
N TYR A 23 -7.01 -7.62 -7.44
CA TYR A 23 -6.11 -6.48 -7.26
C TYR A 23 -5.99 -6.19 -5.77
N ALA A 24 -4.75 -6.07 -5.27
CA ALA A 24 -4.51 -5.71 -3.89
C ALA A 24 -3.18 -4.97 -3.69
N SER A 25 -3.08 -4.19 -2.63
CA SER A 25 -1.86 -3.52 -2.22
C SER A 25 -1.52 -3.84 -0.76
N GLU A 26 -0.25 -4.16 -0.48
CA GLU A 26 0.31 -4.33 0.85
C GLU A 26 1.16 -3.10 1.20
N PHE A 27 0.89 -2.49 2.36
CA PHE A 27 1.64 -1.36 2.88
C PHE A 27 2.20 -1.65 4.28
N VAL A 28 3.48 -1.33 4.47
CA VAL A 28 4.18 -1.41 5.77
C VAL A 28 4.55 -0.01 6.22
N VAL A 29 3.89 0.47 7.27
CA VAL A 29 4.04 1.84 7.78
C VAL A 29 5.36 2.00 8.54
N ASP A 30 6.09 3.08 8.27
CA ASP A 30 7.20 3.54 9.11
C ASP A 30 6.64 4.36 10.29
N GLU A 31 6.43 3.67 11.41
CA GLU A 31 5.91 4.30 12.63
C GLU A 31 6.89 5.29 13.26
N ALA A 32 8.20 5.19 12.98
CA ALA A 32 9.20 6.12 13.51
C ALA A 32 9.15 7.45 12.77
N ALA A 33 9.04 7.41 11.44
CA ALA A 33 8.87 8.60 10.60
C ALA A 33 7.60 9.39 10.98
N LEU A 34 6.46 8.69 11.15
CA LEU A 34 5.21 9.33 11.59
C LEU A 34 5.38 10.04 12.94
N ARG A 35 6.02 9.38 13.92
CA ARG A 35 6.25 9.96 15.25
C ARG A 35 7.21 11.16 15.21
N ALA A 36 8.23 11.13 14.35
CA ALA A 36 9.15 12.25 14.15
C ALA A 36 8.42 13.49 13.61
N ASP A 37 7.43 13.29 12.74
CA ASP A 37 6.58 14.36 12.18
C ASP A 37 5.40 14.72 13.11
N GLY A 38 5.29 14.09 14.28
CA GLY A 38 4.26 14.39 15.30
C GLY A 38 2.89 13.77 15.02
N ALA A 39 2.80 12.82 14.08
CA ALA A 39 1.59 12.08 13.76
C ALA A 39 1.53 10.73 14.52
N SER A 40 0.32 10.21 14.71
CA SER A 40 0.13 8.85 15.22
C SER A 40 -0.15 7.86 14.09
N VAL A 41 0.26 6.60 14.27
CA VAL A 41 -0.04 5.50 13.34
C VAL A 41 -1.54 5.34 13.13
N ALA A 42 -2.35 5.51 14.18
CA ALA A 42 -3.80 5.44 14.10
C ALA A 42 -4.39 6.57 13.23
N ALA A 43 -3.90 7.80 13.37
CA ALA A 43 -4.35 8.92 12.56
C ALA A 43 -3.99 8.73 11.08
N PHE A 44 -2.79 8.23 10.79
CA PHE A 44 -2.38 7.92 9.43
C PHE A 44 -3.22 6.80 8.80
N LYS A 45 -3.48 5.71 9.54
CA LYS A 45 -4.40 4.64 9.10
C LYS A 45 -5.79 5.16 8.79
N ALA A 46 -6.34 6.02 9.65
CA ALA A 46 -7.65 6.62 9.41
C ALA A 46 -7.67 7.50 8.15
N TYR A 47 -6.59 8.26 7.91
CA TYR A 47 -6.43 9.03 6.69
C TYR A 47 -6.32 8.13 5.44
N LEU A 48 -5.55 7.03 5.49
CA LEU A 48 -5.49 6.07 4.38
C LEU A 48 -6.85 5.42 4.13
N ASP A 49 -7.55 5.01 5.19
CA ASP A 49 -8.89 4.43 5.09
C ASP A 49 -9.87 5.41 4.45
N ASP A 50 -9.84 6.70 4.80
CA ASP A 50 -10.66 7.75 4.16
C ASP A 50 -10.39 7.91 2.66
N LYS A 51 -9.14 7.66 2.23
CA LYS A 51 -8.71 7.78 0.82
C LYS A 51 -8.94 6.52 0.00
N LEU A 52 -8.92 5.35 0.64
CA LEU A 52 -8.86 4.05 -0.02
C LEU A 52 -10.12 3.22 0.12
N LEU A 53 -10.89 3.38 1.21
CA LEU A 53 -12.08 2.58 1.45
C LEU A 53 -13.29 3.15 0.71
N HIS A 54 -13.56 2.58 -0.46
CA HIS A 54 -14.76 2.83 -1.25
C HIS A 54 -15.54 1.54 -1.50
N GLU A 55 -16.68 1.66 -2.18
CA GLU A 55 -17.47 0.50 -2.59
C GLU A 55 -16.60 -0.46 -3.41
N GLY A 56 -16.59 -1.74 -3.02
CA GLY A 56 -15.80 -2.77 -3.70
C GLY A 56 -14.36 -2.96 -3.17
N VAL A 57 -13.93 -2.15 -2.19
CA VAL A 57 -12.62 -2.29 -1.52
C VAL A 57 -12.79 -2.84 -0.11
N ASP A 58 -12.11 -3.95 0.18
CA ASP A 58 -11.96 -4.49 1.53
C ASP A 58 -10.60 -4.15 2.10
N ARG A 59 -10.51 -4.14 3.44
CA ARG A 59 -9.26 -3.91 4.16
C ARG A 59 -8.98 -4.98 5.21
N LEU A 60 -7.75 -5.45 5.24
CA LEU A 60 -7.22 -6.38 6.23
C LEU A 60 -5.98 -5.77 6.88
N GLU A 61 -5.87 -5.86 8.19
CA GLU A 61 -4.64 -5.54 8.91
C GLU A 61 -4.11 -6.79 9.60
N GLU A 62 -2.84 -7.09 9.35
CA GLU A 62 -2.20 -8.27 9.93
C GLU A 62 -0.71 -8.03 10.19
N ALA A 63 -0.31 -8.22 11.45
CA ALA A 63 1.07 -8.07 11.91
C ALA A 63 1.69 -6.70 11.52
N GLY A 64 0.91 -5.62 11.67
CA GLY A 64 1.35 -4.25 11.36
C GLY A 64 1.34 -3.90 9.86
N ARG A 65 0.90 -4.82 9.00
CA ARG A 65 0.75 -4.59 7.56
C ARG A 65 -0.70 -4.28 7.23
N LEU A 66 -0.90 -3.37 6.28
CA LEU A 66 -2.21 -2.98 5.79
C LEU A 66 -2.38 -3.56 4.38
N PHE A 67 -3.49 -4.24 4.17
CA PHE A 67 -3.90 -4.75 2.85
C PHE A 67 -5.19 -4.06 2.44
N TYR A 68 -5.21 -3.53 1.22
CA TYR A 68 -6.41 -3.03 0.56
C TYR A 68 -6.63 -3.85 -0.70
N GLY A 69 -7.80 -4.48 -0.81
CA GLY A 69 -8.10 -5.44 -1.88
C GLY A 69 -9.39 -5.07 -2.59
N VAL A 70 -9.38 -5.12 -3.92
CA VAL A 70 -10.55 -4.81 -4.75
C VAL A 70 -11.20 -6.09 -5.26
N LYS A 71 -12.52 -6.20 -5.12
CA LYS A 71 -13.29 -7.43 -5.42
C LYS A 71 -13.55 -7.68 -6.90
N THR A 72 -13.29 -6.70 -7.75
CA THR A 72 -13.50 -6.84 -9.20
C THR A 72 -12.29 -7.44 -9.90
N SER A 73 -12.55 -8.20 -10.97
CA SER A 73 -11.53 -8.66 -11.90
C SER A 73 -11.32 -7.70 -13.07
N VAL A 74 -12.17 -6.68 -13.22
CA VAL A 74 -12.10 -5.69 -14.30
C VAL A 74 -11.09 -4.62 -13.94
N ALA A 75 -10.00 -4.50 -14.70
CA ALA A 75 -8.91 -3.56 -14.40
C ALA A 75 -9.37 -2.09 -14.29
N GLN A 76 -10.29 -1.68 -15.18
CA GLN A 76 -10.83 -0.32 -15.16
C GLN A 76 -11.62 -0.06 -13.87
N GLU A 77 -12.53 -0.96 -13.49
CA GLU A 77 -13.28 -0.84 -12.24
C GLU A 77 -12.34 -0.89 -11.03
N ALA A 78 -11.28 -1.70 -11.07
CA ALA A 78 -10.29 -1.75 -9.99
C ALA A 78 -9.55 -0.42 -9.81
N ALA A 79 -9.18 0.23 -10.93
CA ALA A 79 -8.57 1.55 -10.91
C ALA A 79 -9.55 2.65 -10.44
N GLU A 80 -10.83 2.53 -10.78
CA GLU A 80 -11.90 3.47 -10.37
C GLU A 80 -12.40 3.24 -8.93
N SER A 81 -12.24 2.02 -8.39
CA SER A 81 -12.68 1.67 -7.02
C SER A 81 -11.74 2.21 -5.94
N LEU A 82 -10.52 2.60 -6.29
CA LEU A 82 -9.62 3.26 -5.36
C LEU A 82 -9.94 4.76 -5.39
N GLY A 83 -10.34 5.32 -4.23
CA GLY A 83 -10.81 6.71 -4.10
C GLY A 83 -9.83 7.79 -4.50
N PHE A 84 -8.56 7.43 -4.47
CA PHE A 84 -7.45 8.06 -5.16
C PHE A 84 -6.98 7.02 -6.18
N ALA A 85 -6.88 7.38 -7.46
CA ALA A 85 -6.33 6.45 -8.43
C ALA A 85 -4.93 6.06 -7.93
N SER A 86 -4.54 4.78 -7.97
CA SER A 86 -3.36 4.27 -7.26
C SER A 86 -2.08 5.08 -7.49
N HIS A 87 -1.94 5.68 -8.68
CA HIS A 87 -0.85 6.58 -9.05
C HIS A 87 -0.81 7.87 -8.22
N ASP A 88 -1.96 8.44 -7.85
CA ASP A 88 -2.04 9.68 -7.08
C ASP A 88 -1.50 9.49 -5.66
N LEU A 89 -1.68 8.29 -5.09
CA LEU A 89 -1.14 7.90 -3.79
C LEU A 89 0.39 7.77 -3.82
N GLU A 90 0.89 7.04 -4.80
CA GLU A 90 2.32 6.79 -5.00
C GLU A 90 3.13 8.05 -5.30
N HIS A 91 2.47 9.09 -5.83
CA HIS A 91 3.07 10.38 -6.11
C HIS A 91 2.94 11.41 -4.97
N GLN A 92 2.30 11.06 -3.85
CA GLN A 92 2.23 11.93 -2.69
C GLN A 92 3.61 12.12 -2.04
N PRO A 93 3.97 13.35 -1.61
CA PRO A 93 5.25 13.62 -0.93
C PRO A 93 5.49 12.78 0.33
N TRP A 94 4.41 12.32 0.97
CA TRP A 94 4.47 11.53 2.19
C TRP A 94 4.57 10.02 1.95
N PHE A 95 4.33 9.53 0.72
CA PHE A 95 4.28 8.09 0.42
C PHE A 95 5.60 7.39 0.76
N ASN A 96 6.71 7.85 0.18
CA ASN A 96 8.05 7.31 0.46
C ASN A 96 8.56 7.65 1.87
N ARG A 97 7.92 8.60 2.57
CA ARG A 97 8.30 8.98 3.94
C ARG A 97 7.71 8.05 4.98
N TYR A 98 6.45 7.64 4.80
CA TYR A 98 5.69 6.90 5.80
C TYR A 98 5.51 5.42 5.47
N PHE A 99 5.97 4.94 4.32
CA PHE A 99 6.03 3.51 4.01
C PHE A 99 7.47 3.02 3.91
N SER A 100 7.76 1.95 4.65
CA SER A 100 9.04 1.22 4.54
C SER A 100 9.01 0.14 3.46
N ARG A 101 7.81 -0.27 3.03
CA ARG A 101 7.58 -1.21 1.92
C ARG A 101 6.16 -1.05 1.38
N ALA A 102 6.02 -1.10 0.06
CA ALA A 102 4.74 -1.12 -0.63
C ALA A 102 4.79 -2.14 -1.79
N VAL A 103 3.79 -3.03 -1.87
CA VAL A 103 3.69 -4.06 -2.92
C VAL A 103 2.32 -4.04 -3.57
N ALA A 104 2.30 -4.03 -4.90
CA ALA A 104 1.07 -4.22 -5.69
C ALA A 104 0.95 -5.66 -6.18
N TYR A 105 -0.25 -6.23 -6.07
CA TYR A 105 -0.64 -7.56 -6.54
C TYR A 105 -1.68 -7.41 -7.64
N GLU A 106 -1.42 -7.99 -8.81
CA GLU A 106 -2.29 -7.89 -9.98
C GLU A 106 -2.46 -9.24 -10.70
N PRO A 107 -3.61 -9.52 -11.36
CA PRO A 107 -3.93 -10.85 -11.92
C PRO A 107 -3.00 -11.33 -13.05
N HIS A 108 -2.23 -10.41 -13.63
CA HIS A 108 -1.41 -10.65 -14.82
C HIS A 108 0.07 -10.33 -14.62
N TYR A 109 0.45 -9.84 -13.44
CA TYR A 109 1.81 -9.45 -13.14
C TYR A 109 2.29 -10.15 -11.87
N ALA A 110 3.60 -10.39 -11.79
CA ALA A 110 4.22 -10.76 -10.54
C ALA A 110 4.10 -9.59 -9.55
N PRO A 111 4.05 -9.84 -8.23
CA PRO A 111 4.04 -8.77 -7.24
C PRO A 111 5.17 -7.78 -7.47
N GLN A 112 4.83 -6.49 -7.53
CA GLN A 112 5.79 -5.43 -7.83
C GLN A 112 6.09 -4.60 -6.58
N ASP A 113 7.37 -4.30 -6.37
CA ASP A 113 7.78 -3.30 -5.39
C ASP A 113 7.53 -1.91 -5.96
N VAL A 114 6.56 -1.22 -5.37
CA VAL A 114 6.09 0.09 -5.82
C VAL A 114 7.15 1.15 -5.54
N LEU A 115 7.81 1.12 -4.37
CA LEU A 115 8.82 2.10 -3.99
C LEU A 115 10.01 2.07 -4.96
N ARG A 116 10.48 0.86 -5.29
CA ARG A 116 11.55 0.69 -6.29
C ARG A 116 11.14 1.22 -7.66
N SER A 117 9.90 0.97 -8.09
CA SER A 117 9.39 1.43 -9.38
C SER A 117 9.37 2.96 -9.46
N LEU A 118 8.96 3.64 -8.37
CA LEU A 118 8.98 5.10 -8.27
C LEU A 118 10.40 5.68 -8.32
N GLU A 119 11.35 5.07 -7.60
CA GLU A 119 12.77 5.47 -7.64
C GLU A 119 13.35 5.35 -9.06
N GLU A 120 13.04 4.25 -9.75
CA GLU A 120 13.46 4.08 -11.14
C GLU A 120 12.85 5.14 -12.07
N TRP A 121 11.57 5.49 -11.88
CA TRP A 121 10.90 6.51 -12.69
C TRP A 121 11.44 7.92 -12.43
N ASP A 122 11.73 8.28 -11.18
CA ASP A 122 12.32 9.57 -10.83
C ASP A 122 13.76 9.66 -11.36
N SER A 123 14.54 8.59 -11.28
CA SER A 123 15.90 8.53 -11.85
C SER A 123 15.92 8.75 -13.37
N ARG A 124 14.83 8.37 -14.07
CA ARG A 124 14.62 8.61 -15.51
C ARG A 124 14.01 9.98 -15.80
N GLY A 125 13.63 10.74 -14.77
CA GLY A 125 12.97 12.04 -14.87
C GLY A 125 11.52 11.94 -15.35
N TRP A 126 10.88 10.77 -15.18
CA TRP A 126 9.53 10.50 -15.68
C TRP A 126 8.43 10.80 -14.66
N SER A 127 8.76 10.96 -13.38
CA SER A 127 7.82 11.25 -12.30
C SER A 127 8.08 12.63 -11.67
N ARG A 128 7.60 13.72 -12.29
CA ARG A 128 7.69 15.06 -11.69
C ARG A 128 6.40 15.86 -11.85
N ILE A 129 5.36 15.38 -11.19
CA ILE A 129 4.30 16.25 -10.64
C ILE A 129 4.14 15.79 -9.19
N HIS A 130 4.59 16.61 -8.26
CA HIS A 130 4.32 16.38 -6.84
C HIS A 130 3.04 17.12 -6.50
N GLU A 131 2.02 16.37 -6.10
CA GLU A 131 0.84 16.92 -5.44
C GLU A 131 1.28 17.64 -4.15
N PRO A 132 0.56 18.69 -3.71
CA PRO A 132 0.81 19.27 -2.40
C PRO A 132 0.64 18.22 -1.32
N ASP A 133 1.54 18.22 -0.33
CA ASP A 133 1.50 17.31 0.82
C ASP A 133 0.17 17.50 1.59
N ASP A 134 -0.78 16.61 1.34
CA ASP A 134 -2.15 16.71 1.84
C ASP A 134 -2.33 16.00 3.20
N PHE A 135 -1.39 15.13 3.57
CA PHE A 135 -1.20 14.58 4.91
C PHE A 135 -0.08 15.30 5.64
N HIS A 136 -0.14 16.63 5.68
CA HIS A 136 0.64 17.37 6.66
C HIS A 136 -0.06 17.24 8.02
N PRO A 137 0.60 16.77 9.09
CA PRO A 137 0.02 16.85 10.42
C PRO A 137 -0.19 18.33 10.76
N LYS A 138 -1.42 18.82 10.54
CA LYS A 138 -1.88 20.09 11.08
C LYS A 138 -2.10 19.81 12.56
N ARG A 139 -1.14 20.28 13.37
CA ARG A 139 -1.23 20.28 14.84
C ARG A 139 -2.64 20.61 15.33
#